data_AF-A0A7V6MXD4-F1
#
_entry.id   AF-A0A7V6MXD4-F1
#
_cell.length_a   1.000
_cell.length_b   1.000
_cell.length_c   1.000
_cell.angle_alpha   90.00
_cell.angle_beta   90.00
_cell.angle_gamma   90.00
#
_symmetry.space_group_name_H-M   'P 1'
#
loop_
_entity.id
_entity.type
_entity.pdbx_description
1 polymer ?
#
loop_
_entity_poly.entity_id
_entity_poly.type
_entity_poly.pdbx_seq_one_letter_code
_entity_poly.pdbx_strand_id
1 'polypeptide(L)'
;RLRVVGFEDQGLLVKQGDNLFVSEAPAIQADAQVVQGALEGANLNTVTEMVDLITAFRAYEASQKVIRTHDETLDRAVNDIARL
;
A
#
# COMPACT_ATOMS: atom_id res chain seq x y z
N ARG A 1 25.72 26.11 -2.11
CA ARG A 1 26.04 24.97 -1.20
C ARG A 1 24.72 24.40 -0.73
N LEU A 2 24.49 23.10 -0.89
CA LEU A 2 23.28 22.44 -0.41
C LEU A 2 23.42 22.16 1.08
N ARG A 3 22.34 22.37 1.84
CA ARG A 3 22.27 22.00 3.25
C ARG A 3 21.39 20.76 3.34
N VAL A 4 21.98 19.65 3.77
CA VAL A 4 21.26 18.41 4.03
C VAL A 4 20.92 18.36 5.51
N VAL A 5 19.66 18.06 5.81
CA VAL A 5 19.15 17.97 7.19
C VAL A 5 18.44 16.65 7.37
N GLY A 6 18.49 16.13 8.59
CA GLY A 6 17.78 14.94 9.01
C GLY A 6 16.75 15.30 10.08
N PHE A 7 15.99 14.30 10.51
CA PHE A 7 15.07 14.38 11.63
C PHE A 7 15.35 13.17 12.54
N GLU A 8 15.29 13.35 13.86
CA GLU A 8 15.49 12.24 14.81
C GLU A 8 14.44 11.15 14.63
N ASP A 9 13.17 11.54 14.46
CA ASP A 9 12.07 10.64 14.22
C ASP A 9 11.48 10.85 12.81
N GLN A 10 11.82 9.93 11.91
CA GLN A 10 11.30 9.92 10.54
C GLN A 10 9.85 9.43 10.45
N GLY A 11 9.31 8.79 11.49
CA GLY A 11 7.92 8.36 11.56
C GLY A 11 6.93 9.51 11.76
N LEU A 12 7.41 10.65 12.26
CA LEU A 12 6.61 11.88 12.42
C LEU A 12 6.52 12.72 11.15
N LEU A 13 7.22 12.32 10.08
CA LEU A 13 7.18 13.03 8.80
C LEU A 13 5.81 12.81 8.14
N VAL A 14 5.09 13.92 7.91
CA VAL A 14 3.82 13.91 7.20
C VAL A 14 4.09 14.12 5.72
N LYS A 15 3.67 13.16 4.89
CA LYS A 15 3.79 13.26 3.43
C LYS A 15 2.82 14.33 2.90
N GLN A 16 3.34 15.31 2.16
CA GLN A 16 2.58 16.39 1.55
C GLN A 16 2.73 16.35 0.02
N GLY A 17 1.98 15.46 -0.64
CA GLY A 17 2.08 15.27 -2.09
C GLY A 17 3.25 14.38 -2.51
N ASP A 18 3.70 14.50 -3.77
CA ASP A 18 4.63 13.61 -4.48
C ASP A 18 5.69 12.93 -3.59
N ASN A 19 6.81 13.62 -3.36
CA ASN A 19 7.94 13.17 -2.56
C ASN A 19 8.31 14.20 -1.47
N LEU A 20 7.41 15.13 -1.15
CA LEU A 20 7.64 16.15 -0.13
C LEU A 20 7.15 15.66 1.24
N PHE A 21 7.94 15.93 2.26
CA PHE A 21 7.62 15.64 3.65
C PHE A 21 7.74 16.90 4.48
N VAL A 22 6.82 17.07 5.43
CA VAL A 22 6.80 18.16 6.41
C VAL A 22 6.85 17.59 7.81
N SER A 23 7.58 18.27 8.68
CA SER A 23 7.60 17.98 10.12
C SER A 23 7.68 19.30 10.88
N GLU A 24 7.04 19.34 12.04
CA GLU A 24 7.17 20.41 13.02
C GLU A 24 8.38 20.20 13.94
N ALA A 25 9.00 19.01 13.90
CA ALA A 25 10.18 18.69 14.69
C ALA A 25 11.42 19.45 14.18
N PRO A 26 12.35 19.82 15.09
CA PRO A 26 13.57 20.51 14.70
C PRO A 26 14.43 19.63 13.80
N ALA A 27 14.87 20.20 12.68
CA ALA A 27 15.78 19.52 11.77
C ALA A 27 17.19 19.47 12.36
N ILE A 28 17.81 18.29 12.34
CA ILE A 28 19.20 18.06 12.78
C ILE A 28 20.15 18.06 11.58
N GLN A 29 21.45 18.24 11.81
CA GLN A 29 22.42 18.03 10.73
C GLN A 29 22.46 16.55 10.35
N ALA A 30 22.24 16.26 9.07
CA ALA A 30 22.41 14.92 8.54
C ALA A 30 23.87 14.72 8.11
N ASP A 31 24.46 13.59 8.52
CA ASP A 31 25.71 13.12 7.95
C ASP A 31 25.40 12.44 6.61
N ALA A 32 25.40 13.23 5.54
CA ALA A 32 25.00 12.78 4.21
C ALA A 32 25.98 13.29 3.15
N GLN A 33 26.39 12.39 2.26
CA GLN A 33 27.22 12.72 1.11
C GLN A 33 26.37 12.91 -0.14
N VAL A 34 26.52 14.04 -0.81
CA VAL A 34 25.85 14.31 -2.09
C VAL A 34 26.71 13.78 -3.24
N VAL A 35 26.21 12.77 -3.95
CA VAL A 35 26.83 12.24 -5.16
C VAL A 35 26.16 12.87 -6.38
N GLN A 36 26.89 13.73 -7.10
CA GLN A 36 26.36 14.36 -8.31
C GLN A 36 26.30 13.35 -9.47
N GLY A 37 25.23 13.42 -10.27
CA GLY A 37 25.01 12.54 -11.43
C GLY A 37 24.36 11.20 -11.10
N ALA A 38 24.04 10.94 -9.83
CA ALA A 38 23.24 9.78 -9.41
C ALA A 38 21.81 10.21 -9.05
N LEU A 39 20.83 9.35 -9.34
CA LEU A 39 19.44 9.51 -8.92
C LEU A 39 19.10 8.39 -7.93
N GLU A 40 18.41 8.73 -6.85
CA GLU A 40 17.92 7.74 -5.90
C GLU A 40 16.79 6.92 -6.54
N GLY A 41 16.95 5.60 -6.54
CA GLY A 41 15.95 4.67 -7.06
C GLY A 41 14.85 4.39 -6.04
N ALA A 42 13.76 3.78 -6.51
CA ALA A 42 12.72 3.30 -5.60
C ALA A 42 13.25 2.13 -4.76
N ASN A 43 13.01 2.18 -3.45
CA ASN A 43 13.34 1.09 -2.52
C ASN A 43 12.29 -0.05 -2.54
N LEU A 44 11.71 -0.34 -3.71
CA LEU A 44 10.66 -1.36 -3.88
C LEU A 44 11.17 -2.52 -4.73
N ASN A 45 10.69 -3.74 -4.49
CA ASN A 45 11.24 -4.93 -5.11
C ASN A 45 10.61 -5.30 -6.47
N THR A 46 9.50 -4.76 -6.93
CA THR A 46 8.73 -5.24 -8.12
C THR A 46 8.24 -6.70 -8.03
N VAL A 47 9.08 -7.71 -7.80
CA VAL A 47 8.66 -9.11 -7.75
C VAL A 47 7.80 -9.36 -6.51
N THR A 48 8.24 -8.88 -5.35
CA THR A 48 7.44 -8.97 -4.11
C THR A 48 6.10 -8.25 -4.27
N GLU A 49 6.11 -7.04 -4.81
CA GLU A 49 4.90 -6.22 -4.98
C GLU A 49 3.92 -6.86 -5.98
N MET A 50 4.42 -7.54 -7.02
CA MET A 50 3.56 -8.33 -7.92
C MET A 50 2.95 -9.54 -7.21
N VAL A 51 3.70 -10.22 -6.34
CA VAL A 51 3.17 -11.35 -5.55
C VAL A 51 2.09 -10.87 -4.59
N ASP A 52 2.27 -9.71 -3.96
CA ASP A 52 1.26 -9.10 -3.09
C ASP A 52 0.01 -8.73 -3.88
N LEU A 53 0.15 -8.18 -5.08
CA LEU A 53 -0.97 -7.88 -5.97
C LEU A 53 -1.73 -9.15 -6.39
N ILE A 54 -1.01 -10.22 -6.76
CA ILE A 54 -1.62 -11.51 -7.10
C ILE A 54 -2.39 -12.07 -5.90
N THR A 55 -1.81 -11.97 -4.70
CA THR A 55 -2.44 -12.43 -3.46
C THR A 55 -3.73 -11.67 -3.17
N ALA A 56 -3.70 -10.33 -3.30
CA ALA A 56 -4.88 -9.49 -3.17
C ALA A 56 -5.95 -9.83 -4.22
N PHE A 57 -5.55 -10.07 -5.47
CA PHE A 57 -6.47 -10.45 -6.54
C PHE A 57 -7.14 -11.79 -6.28
N ARG A 58 -6.39 -12.80 -5.84
CA ARG A 58 -6.94 -14.12 -5.50
C ARG A 58 -7.89 -14.05 -4.30
N ALA A 59 -7.58 -13.23 -3.30
CA ALA A 59 -8.48 -12.99 -2.17
C ALA A 59 -9.80 -12.33 -2.62
N TYR A 60 -9.71 -11.37 -3.54
CA TYR A 60 -10.89 -10.74 -4.14
C TYR A 60 -11.75 -11.73 -4.94
N GLU A 61 -11.12 -12.53 -5.80
CA GLU A 61 -11.81 -13.56 -6.60
C GLU A 61 -12.49 -14.61 -5.70
N ALA A 62 -11.80 -15.07 -4.65
CA ALA A 62 -12.37 -15.98 -3.67
C ALA A 62 -13.59 -15.36 -2.97
N SER A 63 -13.51 -14.09 -2.57
CA SER A 63 -14.62 -13.36 -1.95
C SER A 63 -15.83 -13.26 -2.90
N GLN A 64 -15.60 -12.96 -4.18
CA GLN A 64 -16.67 -12.94 -5.18
C GLN A 64 -17.31 -14.31 -5.44
N LYS A 65 -16.52 -15.39 -5.35
CA LYS A 65 -17.04 -16.75 -5.51
C LYS A 65 -17.91 -17.14 -4.31
N VAL A 66 -17.49 -16.78 -3.10
CA VAL A 66 -18.26 -16.98 -1.86
C VAL A 66 -19.61 -16.27 -1.96
N ILE A 67 -19.64 -15.01 -2.40
CA ILE A 67 -20.90 -14.27 -2.59
C ILE A 67 -21.83 -15.00 -3.56
N ARG A 68 -21.32 -15.41 -4.73
CA ARG A 68 -22.11 -16.17 -5.71
C ARG A 68 -22.67 -17.47 -5.15
N THR A 69 -21.87 -18.22 -4.40
CA THR A 69 -22.32 -19.46 -3.76
C THR A 69 -23.39 -19.19 -2.69
N HIS A 70 -23.29 -18.09 -1.95
CA HIS A 70 -24.35 -17.67 -1.03
C HIS A 70 -25.64 -17.35 -1.77
N ASP A 71 -25.59 -16.56 -2.85
CA ASP A 71 -26.76 -16.20 -3.65
C ASP A 71 -27.42 -17.45 -4.28
N GLU A 72 -26.64 -18.36 -4.87
CA GLU A 72 -27.15 -19.63 -5.40
C GLU A 72 -27.82 -20.50 -4.32
N THR A 73 -27.28 -20.47 -3.09
CA THR A 73 -27.85 -21.21 -1.95
C THR A 73 -29.16 -20.59 -1.50
N LEU A 74 -29.24 -19.25 -1.45
CA LEU A 74 -30.46 -18.52 -1.14
C LEU A 74 -31.53 -18.75 -2.20
N ASP A 75 -31.18 -18.69 -3.48
CA ASP A 75 -32.11 -18.96 -4.58
C ASP A 75 -32.71 -20.37 -4.50
N ARG A 76 -31.90 -21.39 -4.21
CA ARG A 76 -32.41 -22.75 -4.00
C ARG A 76 -33.35 -22.83 -2.79
N ALA A 77 -32.93 -22.26 -1.65
CA ALA A 77 -33.74 -22.29 -0.43
C ALA A 77 -35.10 -21.58 -0.62
N VAL A 78 -35.12 -20.44 -1.31
CA VAL A 78 -36.37 -19.70 -1.59
C VAL A 78 -37.28 -20.47 -2.55
N ASN A 79 -36.73 -21.01 -3.64
CA ASN A 79 -37.52 -21.77 -4.62
C ASN A 79 -38.08 -23.07 -4.03
N ASP A 80 -37.33 -23.77 -3.18
CA ASP A 80 -37.76 -25.03 -2.57
C ASP A 80 -38.81 -24.80 -1.45
N ILE A 81 -38.70 -23.70 -0.67
CA ILE A 81 -39.71 -23.34 0.34
C ILE A 81 -40.99 -22.80 -0.31
N ALA A 82 -40.88 -22.00 -1.37
CA ALA A 82 -42.04 -21.42 -2.05
C ALA A 82 -42.91 -22.44 -2.81
N ARG A 83 -42.43 -23.68 -2.96
CA ARG A 83 -43.14 -24.77 -3.65
C ARG A 83 -43.98 -25.65 -2.70
N LEU A 84 -43.85 -25.48 -1.38
CA LEU A 84 -44.68 -26.08 -0.34
C LEU A 84 -45.83 -25.14 0.05
#